data_AF-A0A8H4R8C3-F1
#
_entry.id   AF-A0A8H4R8C3-F1
#
_cell.length_a   1.000
_cell.length_b   1.000
_cell.length_c   1.000
_cell.angle_alpha   90.00
_cell.angle_beta   90.00
_cell.angle_gamma   90.00
#
_symmetry.space_group_name_H-M   'P 1'
#
loop_
_entity.id
_entity.type
_entity.pdbx_description
1 polymer ?
#
loop_
_entity_poly.entity_id
_entity_poly.type
_entity_poly.pdbx_seq_one_letter_code
_entity_poly.pdbx_strand_id
1 'polypeptide(L)'
;MRTPPTPQFDSQGLLKPLTLTPQSSQVDSVDWNAFVDFSSIPSPPSLPPSAPNNENEASDTPEAPETPPHHDLDSQSTASWDSHNGPRPANLTPPFRPHSHNQETDRDTRIKIQAGLLFGVPHDIIYDRLDITERQIQYTRTHRPTPQKKLGYVGRVKLRTPQRERIEQWLHTSPLRKHVPWRRVASHPDLDLGEDVIGRKAIYIAFKLLGYARWIAPKKGFSDDPTVMRLRVAFAE
;
A
#
# COMPACT_ATOMS: atom_id res chain seq x y z
N MET A 1 4.28 -37.50 30.93
CA MET A 1 3.46 -36.91 32.02
C MET A 1 4.42 -36.56 33.16
N ARG A 2 4.59 -35.27 33.50
CA ARG A 2 5.43 -34.86 34.63
C ARG A 2 4.60 -34.95 35.91
N THR A 3 5.09 -35.68 36.89
CA THR A 3 4.46 -35.74 38.21
C THR A 3 4.63 -34.38 38.92
N PRO A 4 3.59 -33.86 39.57
CA PRO A 4 3.68 -32.61 40.31
C PRO A 4 4.59 -32.78 41.54
N PRO A 5 5.37 -31.75 41.91
CA PRO A 5 6.22 -31.81 43.09
C PRO A 5 5.37 -31.88 44.37
N THR A 6 5.71 -32.83 45.24
CA THR A 6 5.06 -33.02 46.54
C THR A 6 5.39 -31.86 47.48
N PRO A 7 4.40 -31.20 48.10
CA PRO A 7 4.64 -30.10 49.03
C PRO A 7 5.37 -30.59 50.28
N GLN A 8 6.43 -29.89 50.67
CA GLN A 8 7.17 -30.16 51.91
C GLN A 8 6.71 -29.20 53.01
N PHE A 9 6.29 -29.78 54.14
CA PHE A 9 5.93 -29.06 55.36
C PHE A 9 7.09 -29.12 56.36
N ASP A 10 7.23 -28.09 57.20
CA ASP A 10 8.18 -28.15 58.31
C ASP A 10 7.64 -28.97 59.50
N SER A 11 8.48 -29.14 60.52
CA SER A 11 8.14 -29.88 61.74
C SER A 11 7.01 -29.23 62.57
N GLN A 12 6.53 -28.04 62.18
CA GLN A 12 5.39 -27.36 62.79
C GLN A 12 4.15 -27.38 61.89
N GLY A 13 4.19 -28.10 60.76
CA GLY A 13 3.07 -28.18 59.82
C GLY A 13 2.85 -26.91 59.02
N LEU A 14 3.79 -25.96 59.03
CA LEU A 14 3.72 -24.76 58.21
C LEU A 14 4.40 -25.01 56.86
N LEU A 15 3.78 -24.45 55.80
CA LEU A 15 4.35 -24.48 54.46
C LEU A 15 5.65 -23.70 54.47
N LYS A 16 6.77 -24.38 54.17
CA LYS A 16 8.07 -23.71 54.05
C LYS A 16 8.00 -22.68 52.92
N PRO A 17 8.32 -21.40 53.17
CA PRO A 17 8.40 -20.41 52.10
C PRO A 17 9.48 -20.87 51.12
N LEU A 18 9.08 -21.01 49.84
CA LEU A 18 9.98 -21.38 48.75
C LEU A 18 11.14 -20.38 48.70
N THR A 19 12.27 -20.78 49.26
CA THR A 19 13.50 -20.01 49.21
C THR A 19 14.05 -20.18 47.80
N LEU A 20 13.65 -19.28 46.91
CA LEU A 20 14.24 -19.16 45.58
C LEU A 20 15.68 -18.69 45.78
N THR A 21 16.59 -19.64 45.96
CA THR A 21 18.03 -19.38 45.87
C THR A 21 18.27 -18.75 44.51
N PRO A 22 18.80 -17.51 44.42
CA PRO A 22 19.11 -16.91 43.13
C PRO A 22 20.17 -17.80 42.49
N GLN A 23 19.73 -18.60 41.52
CA GLN A 23 20.60 -19.38 40.68
C GLN A 23 21.42 -18.34 39.92
N SER A 24 22.66 -18.12 40.39
CA SER A 24 23.67 -17.34 39.70
C SER A 24 23.82 -17.98 38.33
N SER A 25 23.09 -17.42 37.36
CA SER A 25 23.17 -17.82 35.98
C SER A 25 24.52 -17.31 35.53
N GLN A 26 25.49 -18.20 35.60
CA GLN A 26 26.65 -18.19 34.74
C GLN A 26 26.10 -18.30 33.31
N VAL A 27 25.65 -17.16 32.77
CA VAL A 27 25.40 -16.97 31.35
C VAL A 27 26.79 -17.00 30.73
N ASP A 28 27.24 -18.22 30.43
CA ASP A 28 28.36 -18.44 29.54
C ASP A 28 28.15 -17.54 28.33
N SER A 29 29.17 -16.75 28.03
CA SER A 29 29.20 -15.78 26.94
C SER A 29 28.76 -16.49 25.66
N VAL A 30 27.49 -16.29 25.28
CA VAL A 30 26.98 -16.76 24.00
C VAL A 30 27.77 -15.99 22.95
N ASP A 31 28.59 -16.70 22.18
CA ASP A 31 29.36 -16.10 21.10
C ASP A 31 28.38 -15.62 20.01
N TRP A 32 28.01 -14.34 20.12
CA TRP A 32 27.08 -13.69 19.23
C TRP A 32 27.58 -13.57 17.79
N ASN A 33 28.86 -13.85 17.51
CA ASN A 33 29.33 -13.94 16.14
C ASN A 33 28.81 -15.22 15.47
N ALA A 34 28.69 -16.32 16.21
CA ALA A 34 28.17 -17.58 15.69
C ALA A 34 26.67 -17.54 15.36
N PHE A 35 25.88 -16.68 16.01
CA PHE A 35 24.43 -16.58 15.77
C PHE A 35 24.08 -15.72 14.54
N VAL A 36 24.95 -14.79 14.15
CA VAL A 36 24.69 -13.83 13.06
C VAL A 36 25.41 -14.25 11.76
N ASP A 37 26.32 -15.22 11.83
CA ASP A 37 27.01 -15.77 10.66
C ASP A 37 26.12 -16.72 9.85
N PHE A 38 25.13 -16.14 9.18
CA PHE A 38 24.26 -16.80 8.21
C PHE A 38 25.02 -17.24 6.94
N SER A 39 26.30 -16.88 6.79
CA SER A 39 27.16 -17.33 5.67
C SER A 39 27.35 -18.84 5.65
N SER A 40 27.23 -19.48 6.82
CA SER A 40 27.39 -20.93 6.98
C SER A 40 26.13 -21.74 6.67
N ILE A 41 25.01 -21.09 6.32
CA ILE A 41 23.83 -21.83 5.84
C ILE A 41 24.13 -22.31 4.42
N PRO A 42 24.15 -23.63 4.15
CA PRO A 42 24.38 -24.15 2.81
C PRO A 42 23.34 -23.53 1.88
N SER A 43 23.82 -22.93 0.78
CA SER A 43 22.95 -22.36 -0.23
C SER A 43 21.93 -23.41 -0.68
N PRO A 44 20.64 -23.05 -0.79
CA PRO A 44 19.63 -23.99 -1.25
C PRO A 44 20.04 -24.56 -2.61
N PRO A 45 19.77 -25.86 -2.87
CA PRO A 45 20.13 -26.49 -4.13
C PRO A 45 19.54 -25.69 -5.29
N SER A 46 20.42 -25.32 -6.23
CA SER A 46 20.08 -24.55 -7.41
C SER A 46 18.86 -25.16 -8.11
N LEU A 47 17.80 -24.37 -8.24
CA LEU A 47 16.61 -24.78 -8.98
C LEU A 47 17.01 -25.13 -10.42
N PRO A 48 16.41 -26.19 -11.01
CA PRO A 48 16.68 -26.56 -12.39
C PRO A 48 16.32 -25.41 -13.33
N PRO A 49 17.06 -25.24 -14.44
CA PRO A 49 16.81 -24.17 -15.41
C PRO A 49 15.37 -24.29 -15.92
N SER A 50 14.62 -23.20 -15.77
CA SER A 50 13.26 -23.09 -16.31
C SER A 50 13.31 -23.21 -17.83
N ALA A 51 12.42 -24.03 -18.36
CA ALA A 51 12.29 -24.30 -19.79
C ALA A 51 12.11 -23.00 -20.60
N PRO A 52 12.63 -22.95 -21.85
CA PRO A 52 12.46 -21.79 -22.72
C PRO A 52 10.97 -21.56 -23.00
N ASN A 53 10.49 -20.37 -22.63
CA ASN A 53 9.19 -19.89 -23.03
C ASN A 53 9.19 -19.70 -24.55
N ASN A 54 8.26 -20.41 -25.19
CA ASN A 54 8.04 -20.37 -26.63
C ASN A 54 7.38 -19.03 -26.99
N GLU A 55 8.18 -18.11 -27.53
CA GLU A 55 7.72 -16.84 -28.07
C GLU A 55 7.02 -17.11 -29.41
N ASN A 56 5.69 -17.18 -29.38
CA ASN A 56 4.90 -17.12 -30.61
C ASN A 56 4.86 -15.67 -31.09
N GLU A 57 5.68 -15.40 -32.10
CA GLU A 57 5.48 -14.35 -33.11
C GLU A 57 4.08 -14.43 -33.70
N ALA A 58 3.41 -13.29 -33.79
CA ALA A 58 2.68 -12.81 -34.98
C ALA A 58 1.71 -11.70 -34.59
N SER A 59 1.90 -10.51 -35.15
CA SER A 59 0.95 -9.91 -36.12
C SER A 59 1.07 -8.39 -36.15
N ASP A 60 1.41 -7.91 -37.34
CA ASP A 60 0.89 -6.73 -38.02
C ASP A 60 0.51 -5.51 -37.19
N THR A 61 1.43 -4.55 -37.18
CA THR A 61 1.13 -3.14 -36.86
C THR A 61 0.85 -2.38 -38.15
N PRO A 62 -0.37 -1.88 -38.39
CA PRO A 62 -0.64 -0.99 -39.50
C PRO A 62 -0.09 0.42 -39.25
N GLU A 63 0.57 0.92 -40.28
CA GLU A 63 1.17 2.23 -40.50
C GLU A 63 0.22 3.38 -40.16
N ALA A 64 0.67 4.28 -39.28
CA ALA A 64 -0.09 5.46 -38.86
C ALA A 64 0.26 6.69 -39.73
N PRO A 65 -0.73 7.52 -40.10
CA PRO A 65 -0.50 8.70 -40.94
C PRO A 65 0.17 9.85 -40.18
N GLU A 66 1.00 10.57 -40.93
CA GLU A 66 1.90 11.65 -40.53
C GLU A 66 1.21 12.80 -39.79
N THR A 67 1.91 13.34 -38.80
CA THR A 67 1.47 14.47 -37.96
C THR A 67 2.04 15.78 -38.53
N PRO A 68 1.23 16.85 -38.71
CA PRO A 68 1.71 18.14 -39.18
C PRO A 68 2.58 18.89 -38.13
N PRO A 69 3.43 19.84 -38.57
CA PRO A 69 4.52 20.40 -37.79
C PRO A 69 4.09 21.28 -36.61
N HIS A 70 4.85 21.15 -35.52
CA HIS A 70 4.81 21.95 -34.31
C HIS A 70 5.11 23.43 -34.60
N HIS A 71 4.21 24.31 -34.17
CA HIS A 71 4.48 25.74 -34.04
C HIS A 71 5.17 26.00 -32.70
N ASP A 72 6.42 26.45 -32.74
CA ASP A 72 7.13 27.00 -31.59
C ASP A 72 6.49 28.33 -31.20
N LEU A 73 5.91 28.38 -29.99
CA LEU A 73 5.50 29.62 -29.34
C LEU A 73 6.22 29.72 -28.00
N ASP A 74 7.27 30.54 -28.03
CA ASP A 74 7.65 31.51 -27.01
C ASP A 74 7.64 31.04 -25.55
N SER A 75 8.83 30.62 -25.12
CA SER A 75 9.25 30.64 -23.72
C SER A 75 9.33 32.08 -23.21
N GLN A 76 8.20 32.65 -22.79
CA GLN A 76 8.21 33.86 -21.98
C GLN A 76 8.44 33.51 -20.51
N SER A 77 9.66 33.82 -20.10
CA SER A 77 10.17 33.89 -18.74
C SER A 77 9.19 34.58 -17.78
N THR A 78 8.63 33.82 -16.84
CA THR A 78 7.96 34.35 -15.64
C THR A 78 8.98 34.49 -14.50
N ALA A 79 9.98 35.34 -14.70
CA ALA A 79 10.81 35.84 -13.60
C ALA A 79 10.03 36.90 -12.81
N SER A 80 9.09 36.42 -11.98
CA SER A 80 8.28 37.26 -11.09
C SER A 80 8.96 37.40 -9.72
N TRP A 81 9.73 38.49 -9.58
CA TRP A 81 9.70 39.45 -8.46
C TRP A 81 9.05 39.00 -7.16
N ASP A 82 9.80 38.32 -6.28
CA ASP A 82 9.49 38.27 -4.85
C ASP A 82 10.69 38.72 -4.01
N SER A 83 10.96 40.04 -4.08
CA SER A 83 12.00 40.74 -3.31
C SER A 83 11.43 41.32 -2.01
N HIS A 84 10.96 40.46 -1.11
CA HIS A 84 10.64 40.88 0.27
C HIS A 84 11.58 40.34 1.36
N ASN A 85 12.66 39.63 0.99
CA ASN A 85 13.67 39.21 1.96
C ASN A 85 15.02 39.87 1.64
N GLY A 86 15.36 40.91 2.41
CA GLY A 86 16.72 41.45 2.46
C GLY A 86 17.74 40.39 2.91
N PRO A 87 19.06 40.70 2.85
CA PRO A 87 20.12 39.76 3.20
C PRO A 87 19.90 39.22 4.61
N ARG A 88 19.48 37.95 4.69
CA ARG A 88 19.23 37.26 5.95
C ARG A 88 20.57 37.18 6.71
N PRO A 89 20.64 37.58 7.99
CA PRO A 89 21.88 37.48 8.76
C PRO A 89 22.33 36.02 8.74
N ALA A 90 23.63 35.82 8.52
CA ALA A 90 24.31 34.52 8.50
C ALA A 90 24.37 33.90 9.92
N ASN A 91 23.20 33.74 10.56
CA ASN A 91 23.06 33.00 11.79
C ASN A 91 23.09 31.52 11.43
N LEU A 92 24.27 30.93 11.60
CA LEU A 92 24.64 29.64 12.21
C LEU A 92 23.49 28.66 12.53
N THR A 93 22.57 28.46 11.60
CA THR A 93 21.56 27.42 11.73
C THR A 93 22.27 26.13 11.34
N PRO A 94 22.50 25.19 12.28
CA PRO A 94 23.09 23.91 11.92
C PRO A 94 22.28 23.31 10.76
N PRO A 95 22.92 22.70 9.76
CA PRO A 95 22.24 22.21 8.58
C PRO A 95 21.07 21.35 9.04
N PHE A 96 19.87 21.79 8.69
CA PHE A 96 18.63 21.09 9.01
C PHE A 96 18.77 19.71 8.37
N ARG A 97 19.15 18.70 9.15
CA ARG A 97 19.18 17.33 8.65
C ARG A 97 17.73 17.03 8.29
N PRO A 98 17.40 16.81 7.01
CA PRO A 98 16.05 16.42 6.65
C PRO A 98 15.75 15.23 7.54
N HIS A 99 14.66 15.30 8.31
CA HIS A 99 14.25 14.16 9.12
C HIS A 99 14.04 13.04 8.12
N SER A 100 14.99 12.10 8.06
CA SER A 100 14.94 10.99 7.13
C SER A 100 13.61 10.33 7.43
N HIS A 101 12.66 10.45 6.50
CA HIS A 101 11.34 9.89 6.67
C HIS A 101 11.54 8.46 7.14
N ASN A 102 11.10 8.14 8.37
CA ASN A 102 11.43 6.90 9.07
C ASN A 102 11.34 5.76 8.07
N GLN A 103 12.49 5.27 7.61
CA GLN A 103 12.50 4.25 6.58
C GLN A 103 11.71 3.09 7.15
N GLU A 104 10.71 2.64 6.39
CA GLU A 104 9.86 1.56 6.85
C GLU A 104 10.76 0.35 7.06
N THR A 105 10.83 -0.15 8.29
CA THR A 105 11.69 -1.30 8.60
C THR A 105 11.24 -2.47 7.75
N ASP A 106 12.18 -3.04 7.01
CA ASP A 106 11.95 -4.24 6.23
C ASP A 106 11.55 -5.42 7.13
N ARG A 107 10.81 -6.37 6.55
CA ARG A 107 10.33 -7.57 7.24
C ARG A 107 11.47 -8.33 7.92
N ASP A 108 12.59 -8.52 7.23
CA ASP A 108 13.68 -9.34 7.74
C ASP A 108 14.38 -8.64 8.91
N THR A 109 14.53 -7.32 8.83
CA THR A 109 15.02 -6.48 9.93
C THR A 109 14.09 -6.61 11.15
N ARG A 110 12.77 -6.58 10.96
CA ARG A 110 11.80 -6.77 12.06
C ARG A 110 11.92 -8.16 12.71
N ILE A 111 12.14 -9.20 11.91
CA ILE A 111 12.37 -10.56 12.44
C ILE A 111 13.65 -10.58 13.29
N LYS A 112 14.74 -9.98 12.84
CA LYS A 112 16.00 -9.88 13.61
C LYS A 112 15.81 -9.15 14.93
N ILE A 113 15.09 -8.03 14.93
CA ILE A 113 14.76 -7.28 16.15
C ILE A 113 13.95 -8.15 17.11
N GLN A 114 12.88 -8.80 16.63
CA GLN A 114 12.04 -9.65 17.49
C GLN A 114 12.80 -10.83 18.06
N ALA A 115 13.65 -11.47 17.26
CA ALA A 115 14.53 -12.54 17.73
C ALA A 115 15.47 -12.03 18.82
N GLY A 116 16.15 -10.90 18.60
CA GLY A 116 17.03 -10.30 19.61
C GLY A 116 16.30 -9.99 20.92
N LEU A 117 15.11 -9.40 20.84
CA LEU A 117 14.27 -9.15 22.01
C LEU A 117 13.83 -10.44 22.72
N LEU A 118 13.52 -11.50 21.96
CA LEU A 118 13.14 -12.81 22.51
C LEU A 118 14.30 -13.46 23.28
N PHE A 119 15.54 -13.26 22.83
CA PHE A 119 16.74 -13.72 23.53
C PHE A 119 17.24 -12.76 24.64
N GLY A 120 16.49 -11.68 24.93
CA GLY A 120 16.83 -10.74 26.00
C GLY A 120 18.00 -9.80 25.69
N VAL A 121 18.32 -9.59 24.40
CA VAL A 121 19.38 -8.65 24.00
C VAL A 121 18.97 -7.21 24.33
N PRO A 122 19.83 -6.41 24.98
CA PRO A 122 19.52 -5.01 25.30
C PRO A 122 19.38 -4.17 24.03
N HIS A 123 18.52 -3.15 24.09
CA HIS A 123 18.17 -2.34 22.91
C HIS A 123 19.38 -1.64 22.27
N ASP A 124 20.34 -1.18 23.07
CA ASP A 124 21.54 -0.46 22.60
C ASP A 124 22.37 -1.31 21.63
N ILE A 125 22.53 -2.61 21.92
CA ILE A 125 23.25 -3.55 21.06
C ILE A 125 22.50 -3.79 19.74
N ILE A 126 21.16 -3.88 19.80
CA ILE A 126 20.33 -4.08 18.61
C ILE A 126 20.38 -2.83 17.71
N TYR A 127 20.34 -1.64 18.32
CA TYR A 127 20.48 -0.33 17.66
C TYR A 127 21.80 -0.24 16.89
N ASP A 128 22.93 -0.51 17.57
CA ASP A 128 24.27 -0.40 16.99
C ASP A 128 24.51 -1.42 15.86
N ARG A 129 24.04 -2.67 16.00
CA ARG A 129 24.30 -3.73 15.02
C ARG A 129 23.45 -3.65 13.76
N LEU A 130 22.21 -3.16 13.86
CA LEU A 130 21.27 -3.13 12.74
C LEU A 130 21.12 -1.74 12.10
N ASP A 131 21.78 -0.71 12.64
CA ASP A 131 21.65 0.70 12.22
C ASP A 131 20.18 1.16 12.15
N ILE A 132 19.43 0.82 13.19
CA ILE A 132 18.00 1.14 13.33
C ILE A 132 17.76 2.04 14.52
N THR A 133 16.70 2.85 14.48
CA THR A 133 16.32 3.72 15.61
C THR A 133 15.65 2.96 16.75
N GLU A 134 15.79 3.48 17.97
CA GLU A 134 15.09 2.93 19.15
C GLU A 134 13.57 2.88 18.95
N ARG A 135 13.01 3.90 18.29
CA ARG A 135 11.58 3.95 17.94
C ARG A 135 11.16 2.77 17.06
N GLN A 136 11.99 2.35 16.10
CA GLN A 136 11.72 1.17 15.27
C GLN A 136 11.77 -0.12 16.09
N ILE A 137 12.66 -0.22 17.07
CA ILE A 137 12.72 -1.35 18.02
C ILE A 137 11.42 -1.42 18.83
N GLN A 138 11.01 -0.31 19.44
CA GLN A 138 9.78 -0.21 20.24
C GLN A 138 8.53 -0.51 19.40
N TYR A 139 8.45 0.00 18.17
CA TYR A 139 7.38 -0.30 17.24
C TYR A 139 7.34 -1.80 16.91
N THR A 140 8.48 -2.38 16.57
CA THR A 140 8.59 -3.80 16.18
C THR A 140 8.27 -4.75 17.34
N ARG A 141 8.57 -4.36 18.58
CA ARG A 141 8.20 -5.12 19.79
C ARG A 141 6.69 -5.34 19.91
N THR A 142 5.88 -4.36 19.50
CA THR A 142 4.42 -4.38 19.66
C THR A 142 3.67 -4.80 18.39
N HIS A 143 4.35 -4.84 17.24
CA HIS A 143 3.75 -5.13 15.93
C HIS A 143 4.22 -6.47 15.37
N ARG A 144 3.49 -7.01 14.39
CA ARG A 144 3.86 -8.27 13.73
C ARG A 144 5.11 -8.10 12.85
N PRO A 145 5.97 -9.14 12.73
CA PRO A 145 7.20 -9.07 11.93
C PRO A 145 6.91 -8.87 10.45
N THR A 146 5.96 -9.63 9.91
CA THR A 146 5.45 -9.41 8.55
C THR A 146 4.48 -8.24 8.58
N PRO A 147 4.74 -7.13 7.86
CA PRO A 147 3.76 -6.08 7.66
C PRO A 147 2.52 -6.73 7.07
N GLN A 148 1.43 -6.80 7.82
CA GLN A 148 0.16 -7.13 7.20
C GLN A 148 -0.13 -6.00 6.24
N LYS A 149 -0.19 -6.30 4.93
CA LYS A 149 -0.76 -5.38 3.97
C LYS A 149 -2.09 -4.98 4.57
N LYS A 150 -2.21 -3.73 5.04
CA LYS A 150 -3.50 -3.16 5.37
C LYS A 150 -4.29 -3.38 4.09
N LEU A 151 -5.24 -4.31 4.11
CA LEU A 151 -6.06 -4.62 2.94
C LEU A 151 -6.69 -3.28 2.58
N GLY A 152 -6.10 -2.60 1.59
CA GLY A 152 -6.11 -1.15 1.55
C GLY A 152 -7.54 -0.68 1.40
N TYR A 153 -8.17 -0.31 2.51
CA TYR A 153 -9.51 0.26 2.55
C TYR A 153 -10.45 -0.43 1.54
N VAL A 154 -10.49 -1.77 1.56
CA VAL A 154 -11.37 -2.59 0.70
C VAL A 154 -12.81 -2.54 1.22
N GLY A 155 -13.10 -1.68 2.20
CA GLY A 155 -14.44 -1.13 2.45
C GLY A 155 -14.87 -0.09 1.39
N ARG A 156 -14.43 -0.23 0.14
CA ARG A 156 -15.10 0.50 -0.95
C ARG A 156 -16.40 -0.23 -1.18
N VAL A 157 -17.52 0.44 -0.93
CA VAL A 157 -18.87 0.01 -1.34
C VAL A 157 -18.78 -0.45 -2.80
N LYS A 158 -18.65 -1.77 -3.00
CA LYS A 158 -18.67 -2.38 -4.31
C LYS A 158 -20.13 -2.56 -4.61
N LEU A 159 -20.61 -1.93 -5.68
CA LEU A 159 -21.87 -2.31 -6.29
C LEU A 159 -21.87 -3.84 -6.43
N ARG A 160 -22.94 -4.48 -5.97
CA ARG A 160 -23.09 -5.92 -6.08
C ARG A 160 -23.07 -6.29 -7.58
N THR A 161 -22.69 -7.53 -7.89
CA THR A 161 -22.71 -8.05 -9.28
C THR A 161 -24.02 -7.75 -10.03
N PRO A 162 -25.23 -7.98 -9.48
CA PRO A 162 -26.48 -7.65 -10.18
C PRO A 162 -26.65 -6.16 -10.46
N GLN A 163 -26.20 -5.27 -9.57
CA GLN A 163 -26.28 -3.82 -9.81
C GLN A 163 -25.34 -3.39 -10.95
N ARG A 164 -24.19 -4.05 -11.09
CA ARG A 164 -23.26 -3.79 -12.20
C ARG A 164 -23.85 -4.25 -13.54
N GLU A 165 -24.46 -5.42 -13.57
CA GLU A 165 -25.17 -5.94 -14.76
C GLU A 165 -26.30 -5.00 -15.18
N ARG A 166 -27.07 -4.43 -14.24
CA ARG A 166 -28.08 -3.41 -14.55
C ARG A 166 -27.49 -2.15 -15.18
N ILE A 167 -26.36 -1.66 -14.65
CA ILE A 167 -25.64 -0.51 -15.25
C ILE A 167 -25.21 -0.86 -16.68
N GLU A 168 -24.65 -2.04 -16.89
CA GLU A 168 -24.23 -2.53 -18.21
C GLU A 168 -25.41 -2.63 -19.17
N GLN A 169 -26.49 -3.33 -18.79
CA GLN A 169 -27.72 -3.43 -19.58
C GLN A 169 -28.29 -2.05 -19.92
N TRP A 170 -28.32 -1.14 -18.95
CA TRP A 170 -28.76 0.23 -19.15
C TRP A 170 -27.89 0.95 -20.19
N LEU A 171 -26.56 0.83 -20.12
CA LEU A 171 -25.62 1.38 -21.11
C LEU A 171 -25.81 0.77 -22.51
N HIS A 172 -26.20 -0.50 -22.60
CA HIS A 172 -26.42 -1.20 -23.87
C HIS A 172 -27.79 -0.91 -24.50
N THR A 173 -28.79 -0.51 -23.71
CA THR A 173 -30.13 -0.20 -24.24
C THR A 173 -30.13 0.99 -25.20
N SER A 174 -29.25 1.97 -24.99
CA SER A 174 -29.14 3.14 -25.87
C SER A 174 -27.68 3.62 -25.98
N PRO A 175 -27.15 3.82 -27.21
CA PRO A 175 -25.82 4.37 -27.42
C PRO A 175 -25.61 5.74 -26.72
N LEU A 176 -26.68 6.53 -26.56
CA LEU A 176 -26.61 7.84 -25.91
C LEU A 176 -26.36 7.75 -24.40
N ARG A 177 -26.68 6.63 -23.75
CA ARG A 177 -26.44 6.46 -22.31
C ARG A 177 -24.96 6.40 -21.97
N LYS A 178 -24.13 5.97 -22.93
CA LYS A 178 -22.66 6.06 -22.85
C LYS A 178 -22.16 7.50 -22.77
N HIS A 179 -23.00 8.46 -23.15
CA HIS A 179 -22.71 9.88 -23.09
C HIS A 179 -23.14 10.56 -21.77
N VAL A 180 -23.78 9.84 -20.86
CA VAL A 180 -24.14 10.43 -19.56
C VAL A 180 -22.89 10.43 -18.67
N PRO A 181 -22.50 11.59 -18.09
CA PRO A 181 -21.38 11.62 -17.15
C PRO A 181 -21.71 10.73 -15.96
N TRP A 182 -20.79 9.83 -15.59
CA TRP A 182 -21.02 8.80 -14.56
C TRP A 182 -21.52 9.38 -13.21
N ARG A 183 -21.23 10.65 -12.92
CA ARG A 183 -21.71 11.36 -11.72
C ARG A 183 -23.24 11.52 -11.68
N ARG A 184 -23.90 11.57 -12.84
CA ARG A 184 -25.35 11.73 -13.00
C ARG A 184 -26.08 10.42 -13.14
N VAL A 185 -25.38 9.31 -13.37
CA VAL A 185 -25.97 7.97 -13.57
C VAL A 185 -26.82 7.54 -12.37
N ALA A 186 -26.38 7.85 -11.14
CA ALA A 186 -27.14 7.55 -9.92
C ALA A 186 -28.51 8.25 -9.85
N SER A 187 -28.66 9.37 -10.55
CA SER A 187 -29.86 10.21 -10.54
C SER A 187 -30.69 10.05 -11.81
N HIS A 188 -30.33 9.10 -12.68
CA HIS A 188 -31.04 8.89 -13.92
C HIS A 188 -32.36 8.15 -13.65
N PRO A 189 -33.52 8.64 -14.14
CA PRO A 189 -34.82 8.05 -13.82
C PRO A 189 -34.95 6.59 -14.29
N ASP A 190 -34.39 6.27 -15.46
CA ASP A 190 -34.47 4.92 -16.03
C ASP A 190 -33.59 3.86 -15.34
N LEU A 191 -32.75 4.24 -14.38
CA LEU A 191 -31.78 3.32 -13.77
C LEU A 191 -32.08 3.08 -12.30
N ASP A 192 -32.80 1.99 -12.02
CA ASP A 192 -33.06 1.54 -10.65
C ASP A 192 -31.95 0.60 -10.14
N LEU A 193 -31.10 1.14 -9.27
CA LEU A 193 -30.03 0.40 -8.58
C LEU A 193 -30.44 -0.08 -7.17
N GLY A 194 -31.69 0.15 -6.76
CA GLY A 194 -32.22 -0.10 -5.42
C GLY A 194 -32.12 1.10 -4.48
N GLU A 195 -32.79 1.02 -3.32
CA GLU A 195 -32.90 2.08 -2.30
C GLU A 195 -31.57 2.41 -1.57
N ASP A 196 -30.54 1.60 -1.78
CA ASP A 196 -29.25 1.84 -1.16
C ASP A 196 -28.63 3.15 -1.68
N VAL A 197 -28.21 4.02 -0.76
CA VAL A 197 -27.47 5.25 -1.10
C VAL A 197 -26.11 4.85 -1.71
N ILE A 198 -26.10 4.67 -3.03
CA ILE A 198 -24.89 4.29 -3.76
C ILE A 198 -24.00 5.54 -3.86
N GLY A 199 -22.87 5.49 -3.16
CA GLY A 199 -21.88 6.55 -3.25
C GLY A 199 -21.33 6.70 -4.68
N ARG A 200 -21.12 7.95 -5.12
CA ARG A 200 -20.54 8.28 -6.44
C ARG A 200 -19.29 7.44 -6.76
N LYS A 201 -18.43 7.22 -5.77
CA LYS A 201 -17.19 6.43 -5.91
C LYS A 201 -17.45 4.96 -6.29
N ALA A 202 -18.56 4.38 -5.84
CA ALA A 202 -18.96 3.01 -6.17
C ALA A 202 -19.32 2.88 -7.66
N ILE A 203 -20.11 3.82 -8.19
CA ILE A 203 -20.46 3.90 -9.61
C ILE A 203 -19.20 4.04 -10.46
N TYR A 204 -18.32 4.99 -10.11
CA TYR A 204 -17.04 5.14 -10.81
C TYR A 204 -16.23 3.84 -10.88
N ILE A 205 -16.16 3.09 -9.77
CA ILE A 205 -15.46 1.80 -9.72
C ILE A 205 -16.20 0.77 -10.59
N ALA A 206 -17.52 0.72 -10.58
CA ALA A 206 -18.29 -0.19 -11.44
C ALA A 206 -18.03 0.09 -12.92
N PHE A 207 -18.07 1.35 -13.36
CA PHE A 207 -17.71 1.73 -14.73
C PHE A 207 -16.28 1.31 -15.07
N LYS A 208 -15.32 1.55 -14.17
CA LYS A 208 -13.93 1.11 -14.35
C LYS A 208 -13.81 -0.42 -14.49
N LEU A 209 -14.57 -1.19 -13.70
CA LEU A 209 -14.57 -2.66 -13.75
C LEU A 209 -15.24 -3.20 -15.02
N LEU A 210 -16.23 -2.50 -15.56
CA LEU A 210 -16.87 -2.80 -16.84
C LEU A 210 -16.03 -2.36 -18.05
N GLY A 211 -14.82 -1.81 -17.83
CA GLY A 211 -13.94 -1.34 -18.91
C GLY A 211 -14.23 0.08 -19.42
N TYR A 212 -15.18 0.78 -18.83
CA TYR A 212 -15.50 2.17 -19.18
C TYR A 212 -14.58 3.14 -18.42
N ALA A 213 -13.59 3.71 -19.11
CA ALA A 213 -12.72 4.75 -18.57
C ALA A 213 -13.39 6.14 -18.63
N ARG A 214 -12.90 7.04 -17.77
CA ARG A 214 -13.51 8.33 -17.37
C ARG A 214 -13.98 9.25 -18.52
N TRP A 215 -13.55 9.07 -19.78
CA TRP A 215 -13.74 10.02 -20.90
C TRP A 215 -13.67 9.39 -22.31
N ILE A 216 -14.01 8.12 -22.53
CA ILE A 216 -13.77 7.50 -23.86
C ILE A 216 -14.93 6.56 -24.25
N ALA A 217 -15.96 7.05 -24.94
CA ALA A 217 -16.05 6.75 -26.37
C ALA A 217 -14.77 7.21 -27.11
N PRO A 218 -14.17 6.38 -27.98
CA PRO A 218 -12.97 6.77 -28.71
C PRO A 218 -13.20 8.12 -29.41
N LYS A 219 -12.52 9.17 -28.92
CA LYS A 219 -12.46 10.54 -29.46
C LYS A 219 -13.80 11.16 -29.92
N LYS A 220 -14.71 11.54 -29.00
CA LYS A 220 -15.79 12.48 -29.36
C LYS A 220 -16.03 13.53 -28.28
N GLY A 221 -16.04 14.80 -28.67
CA GLY A 221 -16.17 15.96 -27.79
C GLY A 221 -17.48 15.95 -26.97
N PHE A 222 -17.33 15.92 -25.65
CA PHE A 222 -18.41 16.11 -24.71
C PHE A 222 -18.51 17.57 -24.30
N SER A 223 -19.73 18.10 -24.35
CA SER A 223 -20.10 19.35 -23.71
C SER A 223 -21.09 19.01 -22.58
N ASP A 224 -20.85 19.55 -21.38
CA ASP A 224 -21.73 19.42 -20.20
C ASP A 224 -22.93 20.38 -20.25
N ASP A 225 -23.09 21.13 -21.34
CA ASP A 225 -24.21 22.04 -21.56
C ASP A 225 -25.54 21.26 -21.69
N PRO A 226 -26.54 21.52 -20.82
CA PRO A 226 -27.84 20.85 -20.88
C PRO A 226 -28.56 21.07 -22.22
N THR A 227 -28.29 22.16 -22.93
CA THR A 227 -28.85 22.47 -24.24
C THR A 227 -28.31 21.54 -25.32
N VAL A 228 -26.98 21.35 -25.32
CA VAL A 228 -26.30 20.42 -26.24
C VAL A 228 -26.73 18.98 -25.96
N MET A 229 -26.96 18.63 -24.69
CA MET A 229 -27.55 17.33 -24.34
C MET A 229 -28.96 17.16 -24.90
N ARG A 230 -29.86 18.14 -24.72
CA ARG A 230 -31.24 18.09 -25.24
C ARG A 230 -31.28 17.97 -26.76
N LEU A 231 -30.47 18.75 -27.48
CA LEU A 231 -30.39 18.69 -28.94
C LEU A 231 -29.91 17.33 -29.46
N ARG A 232 -28.97 16.69 -28.75
CA ARG A 232 -28.51 15.35 -29.09
C ARG A 232 -29.55 14.26 -28.81
N VAL A 233 -30.38 14.46 -27.79
CA VAL A 233 -31.53 13.57 -27.51
C VAL A 233 -32.60 13.73 -28.59
N ALA A 234 -32.96 14.97 -28.94
CA ALA A 234 -33.97 15.26 -29.97
C ALA A 234 -33.57 14.81 -31.39
N PHE A 235 -32.26 14.79 -31.72
CA PHE A 235 -31.78 14.26 -33.00
C PHE A 235 -31.92 12.73 -33.13
N ALA A 236 -32.14 12.03 -32.02
CA ALA A 236 -32.18 10.57 -31.98
C ALA A 236 -33.60 10.00 -31.91
N GLU A 237 -34.63 10.85 -31.80
CA GLU A 237 -36.05 10.51 -31.97
C GLU A 237 -36.48 10.74 -33.42
#